data_AF-B0K6V8-F1
#
_entry.id   AF-B0K6V8-F1
#
_cell.length_a   1.000
_cell.length_b   1.000
_cell.length_c   1.000
_cell.angle_alpha   90.00
_cell.angle_beta   90.00
_cell.angle_gamma   90.00
#
_symmetry.space_group_name_H-M   'P 1'
#
loop_
_entity.id
_entity.type
_entity.pdbx_description
1 polymer ?
#
loop_
_entity_poly.entity_id
_entity_poly.type
_entity_poly.pdbx_seq_one_letter_code
_entity_poly.pdbx_strand_id
1 'polypeptide(L)'
;MQKKKEYLKFCRNKEKRLYIFCKCQIYVLNQEERGIKMNISIDEKVKEYLKKKGESAITIKLVTADNCCVPGAFPSVEIGKPKDNELDRFKRFDIDGVDIYVHKMIEVKERGLKIYMEGLSFLSRPAVDGVKVL
;
A
#
# COMPACT_ATOMS: atom_id res chain seq x y z
N MET A 1 1.95 -14.02 21.43
CA MET A 1 2.67 -13.32 22.52
C MET A 1 3.88 -14.08 23.09
N GLN A 2 4.06 -15.40 22.86
CA GLN A 2 5.21 -16.15 23.41
C GLN A 2 6.60 -15.75 22.87
N LYS A 3 6.75 -15.44 21.57
CA LYS A 3 8.07 -15.20 20.94
C LYS A 3 8.85 -14.00 21.50
N LYS A 4 8.16 -13.01 22.09
CA LYS A 4 8.77 -11.77 22.60
C LYS A 4 9.57 -11.99 23.89
N LYS A 5 9.23 -13.03 24.67
CA LYS A 5 9.89 -13.33 25.96
C LYS A 5 11.23 -14.06 25.78
N GLU A 6 11.41 -14.78 24.69
CA GLU A 6 12.64 -15.54 24.41
C GLU A 6 13.81 -14.64 24.01
N TYR A 7 13.55 -13.62 23.18
CA TYR A 7 14.58 -12.68 22.73
C TYR A 7 15.15 -11.80 23.85
N LEU A 8 14.32 -11.39 24.81
CA LEU A 8 14.76 -10.57 25.96
C LEU A 8 15.73 -11.32 26.88
N LYS A 9 15.73 -12.66 26.87
CA LYS A 9 16.67 -13.47 27.66
C LYS A 9 18.05 -13.53 27.03
N PHE A 10 18.16 -13.41 25.70
CA PHE A 10 19.42 -13.47 24.97
C PHE A 10 20.33 -12.25 25.22
N CYS A 11 19.73 -11.07 25.48
CA CYS A 11 20.48 -9.82 25.64
C CYS A 11 21.19 -9.64 27.00
N ARG A 12 21.05 -10.56 27.95
CA ARG A 12 21.58 -10.37 29.31
C ARG A 12 23.04 -10.78 29.50
N ASN A 13 23.67 -11.39 28.48
CA ASN A 13 24.99 -11.99 28.65
C ASN A 13 25.82 -11.79 27.38
N LYS A 14 26.63 -10.72 27.37
CA LYS A 14 27.96 -10.57 26.74
C LYS A 14 28.21 -9.17 26.14
N GLU A 15 29.29 -8.61 26.66
CA GLU A 15 30.25 -7.63 26.12
C GLU A 15 29.80 -6.51 25.16
N LYS A 16 30.26 -5.30 25.53
CA LYS A 16 29.98 -3.97 25.01
C LYS A 16 30.27 -3.72 23.52
N ARG A 17 30.68 -4.73 22.74
CA ARG A 17 30.83 -4.65 21.26
C ARG A 17 29.53 -4.96 20.50
N LEU A 18 28.54 -5.61 21.14
CA LEU A 18 27.24 -5.89 20.50
C LEU A 18 26.23 -4.74 20.58
N TYR A 19 26.49 -3.69 21.36
CA TYR A 19 25.52 -2.61 21.60
C TYR A 19 25.18 -1.81 20.34
N ILE A 20 26.10 -1.70 19.38
CA ILE A 20 25.85 -1.03 18.10
C ILE A 20 25.05 -1.93 17.16
N PHE A 21 25.37 -3.23 17.08
CA PHE A 21 24.62 -4.20 16.28
C PHE A 21 23.18 -4.36 16.79
N CYS A 22 23.00 -4.41 18.12
CA CYS A 22 21.69 -4.49 18.74
C CYS A 22 20.88 -3.20 18.56
N LYS A 23 21.49 -2.01 18.62
CA LYS A 23 20.80 -0.76 18.25
C LYS A 23 20.40 -0.75 16.77
N CYS A 24 21.24 -1.23 15.86
CA CYS A 24 20.92 -1.28 14.45
C CYS A 24 19.78 -2.29 14.15
N GLN A 25 19.82 -3.48 14.77
CA GLN A 25 18.74 -4.48 14.65
C GLN A 25 17.44 -4.03 15.33
N ILE A 26 17.50 -3.34 16.46
CA ILE A 26 16.33 -2.72 17.10
C ILE A 26 15.80 -1.57 16.25
N TYR A 27 16.64 -0.82 15.55
CA TYR A 27 16.20 0.20 14.59
C TYR A 27 15.50 -0.45 13.40
N VAL A 28 16.07 -1.51 12.80
CA VAL A 28 15.45 -2.23 11.67
C VAL A 28 14.12 -2.89 12.11
N LEU A 29 14.06 -3.44 13.33
CA LEU A 29 12.82 -4.01 13.90
C LEU A 29 11.80 -2.94 14.36
N ASN A 30 12.21 -1.68 14.59
CA ASN A 30 11.30 -0.56 14.94
C ASN A 30 10.84 0.26 13.74
N GLN A 31 11.51 0.18 12.59
CA GLN A 31 11.03 0.79 11.35
C GLN A 31 9.77 0.06 10.82
N GLU A 32 9.56 -1.18 11.26
CA GLU A 32 8.39 -2.00 10.93
C GLU A 32 7.14 -1.65 11.77
N GLU A 33 7.29 -0.94 12.90
CA GLU A 33 6.18 -0.54 13.79
C GLU A 33 5.94 0.98 13.86
N ARG A 34 6.66 1.78 13.05
CA ARG A 34 6.38 3.21 12.78
C ARG A 34 6.11 3.51 11.31
N GLY A 35 5.73 2.52 10.52
CA GLY A 35 5.09 2.76 9.23
C GLY A 35 3.71 3.37 9.48
N ILE A 36 3.39 4.47 8.80
CA ILE A 36 2.01 4.90 8.61
C ILE A 36 1.24 3.65 8.19
N LYS A 37 0.42 3.10 9.09
CA LYS A 37 -0.34 1.88 8.83
C LYS A 37 -1.41 2.26 7.83
N MET A 38 -1.03 2.33 6.56
CA MET A 38 -1.94 2.56 5.46
C MET A 38 -2.85 1.34 5.43
N ASN A 39 -4.04 1.49 6.00
CA ASN A 39 -5.03 0.43 6.08
C ASN A 39 -5.62 0.26 4.68
N ILE A 40 -5.16 -0.74 3.93
CA ILE A 40 -5.66 -1.01 2.57
C ILE A 40 -6.59 -2.21 2.65
N SER A 41 -7.80 -2.04 2.12
CA SER A 41 -8.82 -3.10 2.03
C SER A 41 -9.24 -3.29 0.58
N ILE A 42 -9.38 -4.55 0.16
CA ILE A 42 -9.77 -4.92 -1.20
C ILE A 42 -11.06 -5.74 -1.12
N ASP A 43 -12.12 -5.29 -1.78
CA ASP A 43 -13.34 -6.06 -1.90
C ASP A 43 -13.12 -7.33 -2.76
N GLU A 44 -13.79 -8.41 -2.40
CA GLU A 44 -13.65 -9.71 -3.09
C GLU A 44 -13.97 -9.63 -4.59
N LYS A 45 -14.96 -8.82 -4.96
CA LYS A 45 -15.33 -8.59 -6.36
C LYS A 45 -14.17 -8.03 -7.20
N VAL A 46 -13.29 -7.23 -6.60
CA VAL A 46 -12.10 -6.69 -7.29
C VAL A 46 -11.09 -7.82 -7.50
N LYS A 47 -10.91 -8.70 -6.52
CA LYS A 47 -10.04 -9.89 -6.65
C LYS A 47 -10.55 -10.83 -7.74
N GLU A 48 -11.86 -11.05 -7.81
CA GLU A 48 -12.48 -11.83 -8.89
C GLU A 48 -12.29 -11.16 -10.26
N TYR A 49 -12.43 -9.83 -10.32
CA TYR A 49 -12.21 -9.07 -11.55
C TYR A 49 -10.77 -9.19 -12.05
N LEU A 50 -9.80 -9.07 -11.15
CA LEU A 50 -8.37 -9.29 -11.43
C LEU A 50 -8.09 -10.70 -11.96
N LYS A 51 -8.63 -11.72 -11.28
CA LYS A 51 -8.51 -13.12 -11.72
C LYS A 51 -9.09 -13.34 -13.11
N LYS A 52 -10.26 -12.76 -13.42
CA LYS A 52 -10.88 -12.82 -14.76
C LYS A 52 -10.02 -12.15 -15.84
N LYS A 53 -9.23 -11.14 -15.47
CA LYS A 53 -8.30 -10.45 -16.37
C LYS A 53 -6.91 -11.11 -16.43
N GLY A 54 -6.62 -12.10 -15.59
CA GLY A 54 -5.30 -12.75 -15.50
C GLY A 54 -4.24 -11.85 -14.88
N GLU A 55 -4.65 -10.82 -14.13
CA GLU A 55 -3.78 -9.81 -13.56
C GLU A 55 -3.74 -9.95 -12.03
N SER A 56 -2.58 -9.68 -11.44
CA SER A 56 -2.39 -9.69 -9.98
C SER A 56 -1.92 -8.35 -9.44
N ALA A 57 -1.93 -7.30 -10.28
CA ALA A 57 -1.47 -5.97 -9.92
C ALA A 57 -2.56 -4.91 -10.14
N ILE A 58 -2.59 -3.91 -9.28
CA ILE A 58 -3.42 -2.71 -9.38
C ILE A 58 -2.53 -1.50 -9.19
N THR A 59 -2.71 -0.49 -10.03
CA THR A 59 -2.02 0.79 -9.93
C THR A 59 -3.03 1.90 -9.62
N ILE A 60 -2.72 2.74 -8.63
CA ILE A 60 -3.53 3.88 -8.20
C ILE A 60 -2.74 5.15 -8.48
N LYS A 61 -3.24 5.96 -9.40
CA LYS A 61 -2.62 7.21 -9.84
C LYS A 61 -3.54 8.40 -9.59
N LEU A 62 -2.96 9.60 -9.59
CA LEU A 62 -3.72 10.85 -9.62
C LEU A 62 -3.79 11.34 -11.07
N VAL A 63 -4.99 11.63 -11.55
CA VAL A 63 -5.20 12.26 -12.85
C VAL A 63 -5.67 13.68 -12.61
N THR A 64 -4.95 14.67 -13.13
CA THR A 64 -5.37 16.07 -13.11
C THR A 64 -6.31 16.32 -14.28
N ALA A 65 -7.48 16.87 -13.99
CA ALA A 65 -8.43 17.30 -15.01
C ALA A 65 -8.28 18.82 -15.19
N ASP A 66 -7.24 19.24 -15.88
CA ASP A 66 -6.95 20.67 -16.12
C ASP A 66 -7.92 21.30 -17.14
N ASN A 67 -8.60 20.46 -17.94
CA ASN A 67 -9.53 20.86 -19.01
C ASN A 67 -11.02 20.65 -18.65
N CYS A 68 -11.35 20.43 -17.38
CA CYS A 68 -12.74 20.27 -16.93
C CYS A 68 -13.23 21.54 -16.21
N CYS A 69 -14.55 21.73 -16.09
CA CYS A 69 -15.16 22.91 -15.47
C CYS A 69 -14.72 23.16 -14.01
N VAL A 70 -14.12 22.16 -13.36
CA VAL A 70 -13.49 22.28 -12.05
C VAL A 70 -12.09 21.66 -12.15
N PRO A 71 -11.01 22.47 -12.10
CA PRO A 71 -9.67 21.93 -12.01
C PRO A 71 -9.55 21.12 -10.71
N GLY A 72 -9.12 19.88 -10.83
CA GLY A 72 -8.98 18.98 -9.69
C GLY A 72 -8.18 17.75 -10.07
N ALA A 73 -7.47 17.19 -9.08
CA ALA A 73 -6.89 15.86 -9.22
C ALA A 73 -7.87 14.81 -8.68
N PHE A 74 -8.01 13.72 -9.39
CA PHE A 74 -8.89 12.62 -9.02
C PHE A 74 -8.11 11.32 -9.02
N PRO A 75 -8.33 10.44 -8.03
CA PRO A 75 -7.70 9.13 -8.04
C PRO A 75 -8.28 8.28 -9.18
N SER A 76 -7.41 7.58 -9.90
CA SER A 76 -7.76 6.65 -10.96
C SER A 76 -7.08 5.31 -10.70
N VAL A 77 -7.82 4.23 -10.93
CA VAL A 77 -7.35 2.86 -10.73
C VAL A 77 -7.13 2.23 -12.10
N GLU A 78 -5.92 1.72 -12.32
CA GLU A 78 -5.53 0.96 -13.49
C GLU A 78 -5.21 -0.48 -13.11
N ILE A 79 -5.55 -1.41 -13.99
CA ILE A 79 -5.20 -2.81 -13.84
C ILE A 79 -3.79 -3.04 -14.38
N GLY A 80 -3.00 -3.81 -13.65
CA GLY A 80 -1.62 -4.13 -13.99
C GLY A 80 -0.62 -3.28 -13.23
N LYS A 81 0.65 -3.49 -13.59
CA LYS A 81 1.79 -2.78 -13.02
C LYS A 81 1.97 -1.41 -13.70
N PRO A 82 2.49 -0.40 -12.98
CA PRO A 82 2.90 0.84 -13.63
C PRO A 82 4.07 0.56 -14.59
N LYS A 83 4.30 1.47 -15.53
CA LYS A 83 5.43 1.36 -16.46
C LYS A 83 6.76 1.41 -15.69
N ASP A 84 7.77 0.68 -16.18
CA ASP A 84 9.06 0.55 -15.48
C ASP A 84 9.74 1.89 -15.18
N ASN A 85 9.61 2.85 -16.09
CA ASN A 85 10.16 4.20 -15.95
C ASN A 85 9.44 5.06 -14.89
N GLU A 86 8.31 4.60 -14.36
CA GLU A 86 7.50 5.32 -13.37
C GLU A 86 7.46 4.62 -12.02
N LEU A 87 8.01 3.40 -11.88
CA LEU A 87 7.97 2.59 -10.65
C LEU A 87 8.44 3.34 -9.40
N ASP A 88 9.47 4.19 -9.51
CA ASP A 88 9.94 4.99 -8.38
C ASP A 88 8.87 5.97 -7.88
N ARG A 89 7.89 6.38 -8.70
CA ARG A 89 6.82 7.28 -8.25
C ARG A 89 5.75 6.56 -7.43
N PHE A 90 5.83 5.24 -7.27
CA PHE A 90 4.83 4.44 -6.57
C PHE A 90 5.41 3.77 -5.32
N LYS A 91 4.54 3.57 -4.33
CA LYS A 91 4.76 2.68 -3.19
C LYS A 91 4.05 1.37 -3.50
N ARG A 92 4.77 0.25 -3.39
CA ARG A 92 4.21 -1.09 -3.58
C ARG A 92 3.77 -1.68 -2.24
N PHE A 93 2.59 -2.27 -2.22
CA PHE A 93 2.05 -3.04 -1.12
C PHE A 93 1.62 -4.41 -1.64
N ASP A 94 1.91 -5.47 -0.89
CA ASP A 94 1.38 -6.82 -1.16
C ASP A 94 0.24 -7.09 -0.18
N ILE A 95 -0.98 -7.24 -0.70
CA ILE A 95 -2.18 -7.48 0.11
C ILE A 95 -2.96 -8.64 -0.52
N ASP A 96 -3.08 -9.74 0.21
CA ASP A 96 -3.77 -10.96 -0.24
C ASP A 96 -3.26 -11.50 -1.59
N GLY A 97 -1.96 -11.35 -1.86
CA GLY A 97 -1.32 -11.77 -3.13
C GLY A 97 -1.62 -10.85 -4.32
N VAL A 98 -2.18 -9.66 -4.06
CA VAL A 98 -2.36 -8.59 -5.06
C VAL A 98 -1.33 -7.51 -4.81
N ASP A 99 -0.54 -7.19 -5.84
CA ASP A 99 0.40 -6.07 -5.82
C ASP A 99 -0.35 -4.74 -6.04
N ILE A 100 -0.34 -3.87 -5.04
CA ILE A 100 -0.96 -2.54 -5.10
C ILE A 100 0.13 -1.48 -5.20
N TYR A 101 0.14 -0.74 -6.29
CA TYR A 101 1.03 0.39 -6.53
C TYR A 101 0.28 1.69 -6.28
N VAL A 102 0.64 2.42 -5.22
CA VAL A 102 0.01 3.70 -4.88
C VAL A 102 0.98 4.84 -5.17
N HIS A 103 0.56 5.82 -5.97
CA HIS A 103 1.40 6.96 -6.27
C HIS A 103 1.86 7.69 -4.99
N LYS A 104 3.14 8.05 -4.88
CA LYS A 104 3.75 8.62 -3.66
C LYS A 104 3.10 9.92 -3.19
N MET A 105 2.47 10.68 -4.11
CA MET A 105 1.75 11.93 -3.81
C MET A 105 0.32 11.71 -3.26
N ILE A 106 -0.19 10.48 -3.28
CA ILE A 106 -1.51 10.17 -2.72
C ILE A 106 -1.40 10.09 -1.20
N GLU A 107 -2.11 10.99 -0.51
CA GLU A 107 -2.36 10.86 0.90
C GLU A 107 -3.61 10.01 1.13
N VAL A 108 -3.57 9.13 2.12
CA VAL A 108 -4.71 8.28 2.51
C VAL A 108 -5.31 8.83 3.78
N LYS A 109 -6.65 8.96 3.80
CA LYS A 109 -7.42 9.38 4.98
C LYS A 109 -7.25 8.37 6.11
N GLU A 110 -7.49 8.78 7.35
CA GLU A 110 -7.34 7.91 8.54
C GLU A 110 -8.17 6.62 8.47
N ARG A 111 -9.33 6.65 7.78
CA ARG A 111 -10.18 5.48 7.54
C ARG A 111 -9.54 4.39 6.67
N GLY A 112 -8.40 4.67 6.03
CA GLY A 112 -7.73 3.78 5.10
C GLY A 112 -8.20 3.93 3.66
N LEU A 113 -7.57 3.15 2.78
CA LEU A 113 -7.84 3.06 1.36
C LEU A 113 -8.71 1.83 1.11
N LYS A 114 -9.85 2.02 0.45
CA LYS A 114 -10.75 0.93 0.09
C LYS A 114 -10.83 0.80 -1.42
N ILE A 115 -10.50 -0.37 -1.94
CA ILE A 115 -10.62 -0.70 -3.36
C ILE A 115 -11.89 -1.52 -3.55
N TYR A 116 -12.81 -1.02 -4.37
CA TYR A 116 -14.12 -1.63 -4.60
C TYR A 116 -14.48 -1.61 -6.09
N MET A 117 -15.52 -2.37 -6.47
CA MET A 117 -16.06 -2.33 -7.83
C MET A 117 -17.19 -1.30 -7.91
N GLU A 118 -17.06 -0.33 -8.82
CA GLU A 118 -18.09 0.65 -9.15
C GLU A 118 -18.75 0.31 -10.49
N GLY A 119 -20.05 0.57 -10.63
CA GLY A 119 -20.78 0.39 -11.89
C GLY A 119 -21.59 -0.91 -11.98
N LEU A 120 -22.35 -1.07 -13.06
CA LEU A 120 -23.29 -2.18 -13.25
C LEU A 120 -22.70 -3.29 -14.13
N SER A 121 -22.59 -4.50 -13.57
CA SER A 121 -22.25 -5.76 -14.25
C SER A 121 -21.04 -5.68 -15.20
N PHE A 122 -21.26 -5.56 -16.51
CA PHE A 122 -20.18 -5.56 -17.52
C PHE A 122 -19.41 -4.24 -17.59
N LEU A 123 -20.04 -3.13 -17.20
CA LEU A 123 -19.40 -1.81 -17.13
C LEU A 123 -18.78 -1.55 -15.75
N SER A 124 -18.70 -2.57 -14.90
CA SER A 124 -18.08 -2.44 -13.59
C SER A 124 -16.57 -2.25 -13.73
N ARG A 125 -16.03 -1.29 -13.00
CA ARG A 125 -14.62 -0.94 -12.96
C ARG A 125 -14.11 -0.87 -11.52
N PRO A 126 -12.84 -1.21 -11.26
CA PRO A 126 -12.22 -0.93 -9.97
C PRO A 126 -12.21 0.58 -9.72
N ALA A 127 -12.54 0.96 -8.49
CA ALA A 127 -12.49 2.31 -7.97
C ALA A 127 -11.83 2.31 -6.60
N VAL A 128 -11.39 3.48 -6.15
CA VAL A 128 -10.75 3.66 -4.86
C VAL A 128 -11.43 4.76 -4.07
N ASP A 129 -11.71 4.50 -2.80
CA ASP A 129 -12.13 5.50 -1.83
C ASP A 129 -11.08 5.65 -0.72
N GLY A 130 -11.13 6.79 -0.03
CA GLY A 130 -10.21 7.09 1.08
C GLY A 130 -8.93 7.81 0.68
N VAL A 131 -8.83 8.24 -0.57
CA VAL A 131 -7.76 9.14 -1.02
C VAL A 131 -8.09 10.58 -0.61
N LYS A 132 -7.11 11.29 -0.07
CA LYS A 132 -7.13 12.75 0.08
C LYS A 132 -6.27 13.32 -1.03
N VAL A 133 -6.90 14.15 -1.86
CA VAL A 133 -6.22 14.93 -2.88
C VAL A 133 -5.88 16.27 -2.24
N LEU A 134 -4.60 16.63 -2.25
CA LEU A 134 -4.11 17.93 -1.79
C LEU A 134 -4.30 18.99 -2.86
#